data_AF-A0AAU1VJ74-F1
#
_entry.id   AF-A0AAU1VJ74-F1
#
_cell.length_a   1.000
_cell.length_b   1.000
_cell.length_c   1.000
_cell.angle_alpha   90.00
_cell.angle_beta   90.00
_cell.angle_gamma   90.00
#
_symmetry.space_group_name_H-M   'P 1'
#
loop_
_entity.id
_entity.type
_entity.pdbx_description
1 polymer ?
#
loop_
_entity_poly.entity_id
_entity_poly.type
_entity_poly.pdbx_seq_one_letter_code
_entity_poly.pdbx_strand_id
1 'polypeptide(L)'
;MPRPLWTGAISFGLVTIPIKVVSATENHSISFHQYHQEDMGRIRTRKVCEIDGEVLSQEEIGKGYEVAKDRTVPVTDEELDRMPLPTAKAIEIVAFVDADDIDPVRISDSYYLAVDGQVAAKPYTLLRKALERSDKVAVAKFAWHNRERLGLLRVREDAIVLHSMRWPDEIRSPESLAPRETELDEDEIERAVQLTESMALDGISGFRDHYREALEELLAAKSEGKALPAAAGEAEEEPGKVMDLMAALNASVKAAKETRGEDATVHEMTPGKPRARKKAAPAAKKRASGKAAAKKQPARKTAAKKRTAS
;
A
#
# COMPACT_ATOMS: atom_id res chain seq x y z
N MET A 1 -9.21 -24.12 -1.22
CA MET A 1 -9.97 -22.90 -1.58
C MET A 1 -10.37 -22.21 -0.28
N PRO A 2 -10.22 -20.88 -0.18
CA PRO A 2 -10.55 -20.18 1.05
C PRO A 2 -12.05 -20.32 1.35
N ARG A 3 -12.41 -20.45 2.62
CA ARG A 3 -13.80 -20.67 3.05
C ARG A 3 -14.63 -19.42 2.73
N PRO A 4 -15.81 -19.56 2.08
CA PRO A 4 -16.65 -18.41 1.82
C PRO A 4 -17.13 -17.81 3.15
N LEU A 5 -17.01 -16.49 3.26
CA LEU A 5 -17.50 -15.71 4.40
C LEU A 5 -19.01 -15.53 4.29
N TRP A 6 -19.51 -15.38 3.06
CA TRP A 6 -20.91 -15.13 2.78
C TRP A 6 -21.31 -15.66 1.41
N THR A 7 -22.58 -16.03 1.26
CA THR A 7 -23.18 -16.45 0.00
C THR A 7 -24.40 -15.59 -0.27
N GLY A 8 -24.54 -15.11 -1.49
CA GLY A 8 -25.68 -14.30 -1.91
C GLY A 8 -25.65 -14.09 -3.41
N ALA A 9 -26.17 -12.95 -3.87
CA ALA A 9 -26.17 -12.63 -5.29
C ALA A 9 -25.84 -11.16 -5.57
N ILE A 10 -25.18 -10.89 -6.70
CA ILE A 10 -25.09 -9.54 -7.26
C ILE A 10 -26.39 -9.28 -8.02
N SER A 11 -27.03 -8.15 -7.75
CA SER A 11 -28.20 -7.68 -8.50
C SER A 11 -27.85 -6.40 -9.24
N PHE A 12 -28.08 -6.39 -10.55
CA PHE A 12 -27.94 -5.20 -11.39
C PHE A 12 -29.13 -5.13 -12.36
N GLY A 13 -30.02 -4.17 -12.14
CA GLY A 13 -31.30 -4.10 -12.84
C GLY A 13 -32.10 -5.38 -12.64
N LEU A 14 -32.33 -6.12 -13.72
CA LEU A 14 -33.10 -7.39 -13.73
C LEU A 14 -32.21 -8.64 -13.69
N VAL A 15 -30.89 -8.49 -13.61
CA VAL A 15 -29.95 -9.61 -13.62
C VAL A 15 -29.51 -9.93 -12.20
N THR A 16 -29.66 -11.19 -11.81
CA THR A 16 -29.20 -11.72 -10.52
C THR A 16 -28.12 -12.78 -10.74
N ILE A 17 -26.97 -12.61 -10.10
CA ILE A 17 -25.80 -13.47 -10.28
C ILE A 17 -25.42 -14.09 -8.94
N PRO A 18 -25.65 -15.40 -8.72
CA PRO A 18 -25.23 -16.08 -7.52
C PRO A 18 -23.69 -16.03 -7.33
N ILE A 19 -23.25 -15.58 -6.16
CA ILE A 19 -21.84 -15.47 -5.81
C ILE A 19 -21.54 -15.95 -4.38
N LYS A 20 -20.28 -16.26 -4.15
CA LYS A 20 -19.65 -16.50 -2.86
C LYS A 20 -18.61 -15.43 -2.61
N VAL A 21 -18.65 -14.84 -1.43
CA VAL A 21 -17.68 -13.84 -1.01
C VAL A 21 -16.58 -14.52 -0.22
N VAL A 22 -15.34 -14.23 -0.60
CA VAL A 22 -14.14 -14.81 -0.03
C VAL A 22 -13.19 -13.68 0.38
N SER A 23 -12.47 -13.81 1.49
CA SER A 23 -11.48 -12.80 1.89
C SER A 23 -10.43 -12.60 0.80
N ALA A 24 -10.11 -11.35 0.46
CA ALA A 24 -8.99 -11.05 -0.45
C ALA A 24 -7.65 -10.88 0.29
N THR A 25 -7.71 -10.76 1.62
CA THR A 25 -6.55 -10.61 2.50
C THR A 25 -6.46 -11.78 3.47
N GLU A 26 -5.23 -12.09 3.88
CA GLU A 26 -4.94 -13.04 4.95
C GLU A 26 -4.21 -12.30 6.06
N ASN A 27 -4.66 -12.49 7.31
CA ASN A 27 -3.98 -11.92 8.45
C ASN A 27 -2.88 -12.88 8.89
N HIS A 28 -1.63 -12.40 8.90
CA HIS A 28 -0.48 -13.16 9.36
C HIS A 28 0.04 -12.74 10.74
N SER A 29 -0.75 -12.01 11.53
CA SER A 29 -0.37 -11.63 12.89
C SER A 29 -0.23 -12.85 13.79
N ILE A 30 0.86 -12.90 14.57
CA ILE A 30 1.05 -13.93 15.61
C ILE A 30 0.12 -13.63 16.79
N SER A 31 -0.78 -14.56 17.11
CA SER A 31 -1.69 -14.41 18.24
C SER A 31 -1.10 -14.98 19.53
N PHE A 32 -1.03 -14.15 20.57
CA PHE A 32 -0.67 -14.61 21.91
C PHE A 32 -1.90 -15.05 22.68
N HIS A 33 -1.74 -16.09 23.50
CA HIS A 33 -2.72 -16.44 24.51
C HIS A 33 -2.19 -16.00 25.87
N GLN A 34 -3.10 -15.59 26.75
CA GLN A 34 -2.75 -15.26 28.11
C GLN A 34 -2.47 -16.54 28.90
N TYR A 35 -1.40 -16.50 29.70
CA TYR A 35 -1.03 -17.58 30.61
C TYR A 35 -0.76 -17.01 32.00
N HIS A 36 -0.97 -17.83 33.02
CA HIS A 36 -0.62 -17.50 34.39
C HIS A 36 0.89 -17.66 34.59
N GLN A 37 1.57 -16.59 35.02
CA GLN A 37 3.03 -16.51 34.99
C GLN A 37 3.73 -17.54 35.87
N GLU A 38 3.10 -18.00 36.96
CA GLU A 38 3.70 -18.94 37.91
C GLU A 38 3.65 -20.39 37.42
N ASP A 39 2.56 -20.81 36.77
CA ASP A 39 2.29 -22.22 36.44
C ASP A 39 2.13 -22.49 34.93
N MET A 40 2.26 -21.47 34.08
CA MET A 40 2.03 -21.52 32.64
C MET A 40 0.61 -21.99 32.25
N GLY A 41 -0.35 -21.90 33.17
CA GLY A 41 -1.73 -22.29 32.98
C GLY A 41 -2.48 -21.34 32.05
N ARG A 42 -3.36 -21.86 31.19
CA ARG A 42 -4.13 -21.04 30.24
C ARG A 42 -5.25 -20.27 30.96
N ILE A 43 -5.30 -18.95 30.77
CA ILE A 43 -6.34 -18.10 31.38
C ILE A 43 -7.68 -18.28 30.64
N ARG A 44 -8.77 -18.36 31.39
CA ARG A 44 -10.15 -18.35 30.88
C ARG A 44 -10.90 -17.12 31.38
N THR A 45 -11.61 -16.45 30.48
CA THR A 45 -12.48 -15.31 30.80
C THR A 45 -13.91 -15.80 31.04
N ARG A 46 -14.58 -15.25 32.06
CA ARG A 46 -16.01 -15.44 32.32
C ARG A 46 -16.71 -14.09 32.23
N LYS A 47 -17.92 -14.07 31.69
CA LYS A 47 -18.79 -12.88 31.66
C LYS A 47 -19.67 -12.91 32.90
N VAL A 48 -19.73 -11.80 33.62
CA VAL A 48 -20.45 -11.69 34.90
C VAL A 48 -21.39 -10.49 34.82
N CYS A 49 -22.64 -10.65 35.25
CA CYS A 49 -23.59 -9.57 35.33
C CYS A 49 -23.26 -8.65 36.51
N GLU A 50 -23.30 -7.33 36.28
CA GLU A 50 -22.93 -6.34 37.30
C GLU A 50 -23.96 -6.21 38.43
N ILE A 51 -25.23 -6.55 38.14
CA ILE A 51 -26.34 -6.35 39.07
C ILE A 51 -26.43 -7.48 40.11
N ASP A 52 -26.30 -8.73 39.67
CA ASP A 52 -26.50 -9.93 40.49
C ASP A 52 -25.21 -10.74 40.72
N GLY A 53 -24.13 -10.44 39.98
CA GLY A 53 -22.86 -11.17 40.07
C GLY A 53 -22.88 -12.57 39.45
N GLU A 54 -23.93 -12.94 38.71
CA GLU A 54 -24.05 -14.26 38.10
C GLU A 54 -23.16 -14.39 36.85
N VAL A 55 -22.57 -15.58 36.67
CA VAL A 55 -21.78 -15.90 35.48
C VAL A 55 -22.73 -16.27 34.35
N LEU A 56 -22.75 -15.47 33.29
CA LEU A 56 -23.65 -15.64 32.17
C LEU A 56 -23.00 -16.39 31.01
N SER A 57 -23.79 -17.23 30.36
CA SER A 57 -23.49 -17.81 29.05
C SER A 57 -23.79 -16.81 27.93
N GLN A 58 -23.34 -17.09 26.71
CA GLN A 58 -23.55 -16.20 25.56
C GLN A 58 -25.04 -16.05 25.20
N GLU A 59 -25.86 -17.08 25.47
CA GLU A 59 -27.29 -17.13 25.14
C GLU A 59 -28.13 -16.22 26.05
N GLU A 60 -27.64 -15.96 27.26
CA GLU A 60 -28.29 -15.10 28.26
C GLU A 60 -27.94 -13.61 28.07
N ILE A 61 -27.05 -13.29 27.13
CA ILE A 61 -26.53 -11.93 26.90
C ILE A 61 -27.18 -11.33 25.66
N GLY A 62 -28.15 -10.44 25.87
CA GLY A 62 -28.78 -9.64 24.83
C GLY A 62 -27.99 -8.36 24.47
N LYS A 63 -28.46 -7.64 23.45
CA LYS A 63 -27.97 -6.30 23.10
C LYS A 63 -28.93 -5.26 23.67
N GLY A 64 -28.39 -4.15 24.16
CA GLY A 64 -29.18 -3.02 24.67
C GLY A 64 -28.64 -1.70 24.15
N TYR A 65 -29.53 -0.75 23.86
CA TYR A 65 -29.17 0.62 23.50
C TYR A 65 -29.55 1.58 24.64
N GLU A 66 -28.55 2.28 25.19
CA GLU A 66 -28.76 3.26 26.26
C GLU A 66 -29.27 4.58 25.66
N VAL A 67 -30.53 4.92 25.96
CA VAL A 67 -31.15 6.16 25.47
C VAL A 67 -30.91 7.32 26.45
N ALA A 68 -30.77 7.01 27.73
CA ALA A 68 -30.43 7.92 28.81
C ALA A 68 -29.81 7.11 29.95
N LYS A 69 -29.16 7.79 30.91
CA LYS A 69 -28.68 7.15 32.14
C LYS A 69 -29.82 6.33 32.76
N ASP A 70 -29.55 5.05 32.98
CA ASP A 70 -30.48 4.04 33.53
C ASP A 70 -31.69 3.68 32.66
N ARG A 71 -31.70 4.05 31.37
CA ARG A 71 -32.74 3.64 30.42
C ARG A 71 -32.14 2.95 29.19
N THR A 72 -32.12 1.63 29.25
CA THR A 72 -31.67 0.75 28.17
C THR A 72 -32.88 0.14 27.46
N VAL A 73 -32.91 0.24 26.13
CA VAL A 73 -33.89 -0.45 25.29
C VAL A 73 -33.27 -1.78 24.85
N PRO A 74 -33.84 -2.94 25.22
CA PRO A 74 -33.37 -4.22 24.72
C PRO A 74 -33.62 -4.32 23.22
N VAL A 75 -32.65 -4.87 22.51
CA VAL A 75 -32.72 -5.12 21.06
C VAL A 75 -32.39 -6.59 20.86
N THR A 76 -33.39 -7.36 20.42
CA THR A 76 -33.20 -8.79 20.15
C THR A 76 -32.59 -9.01 18.77
N ASP A 77 -31.85 -10.11 18.60
CA ASP A 77 -31.33 -10.49 17.30
C ASP A 77 -32.46 -10.75 16.29
N GLU A 78 -33.61 -11.26 16.73
CA GLU A 78 -34.80 -11.45 15.89
C GLU A 78 -35.37 -10.14 15.34
N GLU A 79 -35.42 -9.08 16.16
CA GLU A 79 -35.86 -7.75 15.73
C GLU A 79 -34.88 -7.15 14.72
N LEU A 80 -33.59 -7.34 14.92
CA LEU A 80 -32.55 -6.91 13.97
C LEU A 80 -32.65 -7.70 12.65
N ASP A 81 -32.91 -9.00 12.70
CA ASP A 81 -33.06 -9.86 11.53
C ASP A 81 -34.33 -9.56 10.72
N ARG A 82 -35.40 -9.10 11.38
CA ARG A 82 -36.66 -8.69 10.73
C ARG A 82 -36.60 -7.28 10.15
N MET A 83 -35.51 -6.55 10.34
CA MET A 83 -35.38 -5.24 9.71
C MET A 83 -35.48 -5.39 8.18
N PRO A 84 -36.38 -4.64 7.53
CA PRO A 84 -36.60 -4.75 6.09
C PRO A 84 -35.46 -4.05 5.33
N LEU A 85 -34.27 -4.63 5.37
CA LEU A 85 -33.15 -4.22 4.52
C LEU A 85 -33.31 -4.90 3.16
N PRO A 86 -33.60 -4.16 2.07
CA PRO A 86 -33.70 -4.74 0.72
C PRO A 86 -32.42 -5.48 0.31
N THR A 87 -31.30 -5.06 0.91
CA THR A 87 -29.93 -5.53 0.70
C THR A 87 -29.54 -6.76 1.54
N ALA A 88 -30.46 -7.33 2.32
CA ALA A 88 -30.20 -8.43 3.27
C ALA A 88 -29.50 -9.66 2.68
N LYS A 89 -29.71 -9.96 1.39
CA LYS A 89 -29.16 -11.16 0.72
C LYS A 89 -28.52 -10.87 -0.65
N ALA A 90 -28.37 -9.61 -0.99
CA ALA A 90 -27.88 -9.21 -2.31
C ALA A 90 -26.92 -8.02 -2.23
N ILE A 91 -25.94 -8.02 -3.12
CA ILE A 91 -25.11 -6.87 -3.45
C ILE A 91 -25.82 -6.16 -4.60
N GLU A 92 -26.52 -5.07 -4.32
CA GLU A 92 -27.27 -4.31 -5.31
C GLU A 92 -26.38 -3.21 -5.90
N ILE A 93 -26.08 -3.29 -7.20
CA ILE A 93 -25.33 -2.25 -7.90
C ILE A 93 -26.27 -1.06 -8.14
N VAL A 94 -25.92 0.09 -7.59
CA VAL A 94 -26.73 1.32 -7.64
C VAL A 94 -26.19 2.34 -8.65
N ALA A 95 -24.89 2.34 -8.94
CA ALA A 95 -24.28 3.28 -9.87
C ALA A 95 -22.96 2.73 -10.45
N PHE A 96 -22.51 3.34 -11.54
CA PHE A 96 -21.14 3.21 -12.04
C PHE A 96 -20.50 4.60 -12.06
N VAL A 97 -19.27 4.68 -11.56
CA VAL A 97 -18.50 5.93 -11.45
C VAL A 97 -17.07 5.69 -11.92
N ASP A 98 -16.31 6.77 -12.12
CA ASP A 98 -14.87 6.65 -12.38
C ASP A 98 -14.13 6.23 -11.10
N ALA A 99 -13.05 5.47 -11.25
CA ALA A 99 -12.25 5.04 -10.11
C ALA A 99 -11.65 6.24 -9.34
N ASP A 100 -11.30 7.30 -10.06
CA ASP A 100 -10.70 8.52 -9.51
C ASP A 100 -11.69 9.37 -8.70
N ASP A 101 -13.00 9.19 -8.88
CA ASP A 101 -14.02 9.87 -8.07
C ASP A 101 -14.13 9.29 -6.65
N ILE A 102 -13.54 8.11 -6.41
CA ILE A 102 -13.57 7.44 -5.11
C ILE A 102 -12.29 7.74 -4.33
N ASP A 103 -12.42 8.64 -3.35
CA ASP A 103 -11.34 8.90 -2.39
C ASP A 103 -10.93 7.61 -1.67
N PRO A 104 -9.63 7.22 -1.69
CA PRO A 104 -9.11 6.06 -0.97
C PRO A 104 -9.48 6.01 0.51
N VAL A 105 -9.73 7.13 1.18
CA VAL A 105 -10.19 7.18 2.59
C VAL A 105 -11.50 6.45 2.81
N ARG A 106 -12.30 6.27 1.74
CA ARG A 106 -13.57 5.54 1.78
C ARG A 106 -13.37 4.04 1.84
N ILE A 107 -12.26 3.51 1.30
CA ILE A 107 -12.04 2.09 1.09
C ILE A 107 -11.57 1.43 2.39
N SER A 108 -12.16 0.28 2.73
CA SER A 108 -11.82 -0.56 3.88
C SER A 108 -11.45 -1.98 3.45
N ASP A 109 -12.18 -2.99 3.90
CA ASP A 109 -11.84 -4.40 3.67
C ASP A 109 -12.13 -4.85 2.23
N SER A 110 -11.24 -5.69 1.69
CA SER A 110 -11.35 -6.23 0.33
C SER A 110 -11.75 -7.71 0.33
N TYR A 111 -12.64 -8.06 -0.60
CA TYR A 111 -13.16 -9.41 -0.78
C TYR A 111 -13.19 -9.80 -2.26
N TYR A 112 -12.92 -11.07 -2.57
CA TYR A 112 -13.12 -11.64 -3.89
C TYR A 112 -14.52 -12.22 -4.04
N LEU A 113 -15.15 -11.98 -5.19
CA LEU A 113 -16.44 -12.56 -5.55
C LEU A 113 -16.19 -13.78 -6.44
N ALA A 114 -16.48 -14.98 -5.93
CA ALA A 114 -16.44 -16.22 -6.69
C ALA A 114 -17.84 -16.57 -7.19
N VAL A 115 -17.95 -17.17 -8.36
CA VAL A 115 -19.24 -17.64 -8.88
C VAL A 115 -19.79 -18.79 -8.04
N ASP A 116 -21.11 -18.80 -7.79
CA ASP A 116 -21.79 -19.94 -7.19
C ASP A 116 -22.52 -20.77 -8.24
N GLY A 117 -21.86 -21.84 -8.71
CA GLY A 117 -22.39 -22.77 -9.70
C GLY A 117 -22.19 -22.34 -11.16
N GLN A 118 -22.50 -23.25 -12.10
CA GLN A 118 -22.22 -23.04 -13.53
C GLN A 118 -23.15 -22.02 -14.18
N VAL A 119 -24.39 -21.87 -13.68
CA VAL A 119 -25.38 -20.93 -14.23
C VAL A 119 -24.95 -19.47 -14.03
N ALA A 120 -24.17 -19.18 -12.98
CA ALA A 120 -23.66 -17.85 -12.67
C ALA A 120 -22.45 -17.44 -13.52
N ALA A 121 -21.75 -18.38 -14.18
CA ALA A 121 -20.48 -18.12 -14.86
C ALA A 121 -20.59 -17.14 -16.04
N LYS A 122 -21.62 -17.30 -16.88
CA LYS A 122 -21.87 -16.44 -18.05
C LYS A 122 -22.19 -14.99 -17.65
N PRO A 123 -23.20 -14.73 -16.78
CA PRO A 123 -23.52 -13.35 -16.41
C PRO A 123 -22.41 -12.70 -15.57
N TYR A 124 -21.70 -13.46 -14.71
CA TYR A 124 -20.54 -12.94 -13.98
C TYR A 124 -19.43 -12.47 -14.92
N THR A 125 -19.09 -13.29 -15.93
CA THR A 125 -18.07 -12.95 -16.92
C THR A 125 -18.49 -11.76 -17.78
N LEU A 126 -19.78 -11.65 -18.10
CA LEU A 126 -20.32 -10.49 -18.81
C LEU A 126 -20.15 -9.20 -18.01
N LEU A 127 -20.51 -9.22 -16.72
CA LEU A 127 -20.33 -8.07 -15.82
C LEU A 127 -18.86 -7.68 -15.71
N ARG A 128 -17.97 -8.66 -15.49
CA ARG A 128 -16.52 -8.43 -15.44
C ARG A 128 -16.01 -7.73 -16.71
N LYS A 129 -16.32 -8.29 -17.88
CA LYS A 129 -15.89 -7.70 -19.17
C LYS A 129 -16.51 -6.33 -19.43
N ALA A 130 -17.73 -6.08 -18.95
CA ALA A 130 -18.36 -4.77 -19.07
C ALA A 130 -17.63 -3.73 -18.21
N LEU A 131 -17.29 -4.06 -16.97
CA LEU A 131 -16.50 -3.20 -16.09
C LEU A 131 -15.11 -2.93 -16.67
N GLU A 132 -14.38 -3.97 -17.11
CA GLU A 132 -13.06 -3.82 -17.76
C GLU A 132 -13.09 -2.92 -18.99
N ARG A 133 -14.11 -3.06 -19.84
CA ARG A 133 -14.20 -2.29 -21.08
C ARG A 133 -14.64 -0.84 -20.87
N SER A 134 -15.45 -0.59 -19.84
CA SER A 134 -15.96 0.75 -19.53
C SER A 134 -14.99 1.57 -18.69
N ASP A 135 -13.97 0.94 -18.10
CA ASP A 135 -13.04 1.54 -17.14
C ASP A 135 -13.76 2.22 -15.96
N LYS A 136 -14.95 1.71 -15.62
CA LYS A 136 -15.77 2.18 -14.52
C LYS A 136 -15.70 1.20 -13.36
N VAL A 137 -15.96 1.72 -12.18
CA VAL A 137 -16.20 0.95 -10.95
C VAL A 137 -17.67 1.00 -10.60
N ALA A 138 -18.21 -0.11 -10.09
CA ALA A 138 -19.60 -0.19 -9.67
C ALA A 138 -19.73 0.14 -8.18
N VAL A 139 -20.60 1.08 -7.84
CA VAL A 139 -21.02 1.34 -6.46
C VAL A 139 -22.21 0.44 -6.16
N ALA A 140 -22.14 -0.27 -5.05
CA ALA A 140 -23.18 -1.17 -4.60
C ALA A 140 -23.57 -0.93 -3.14
N LYS A 141 -24.77 -1.39 -2.79
CA LYS A 141 -25.23 -1.51 -1.40
C LYS A 141 -25.39 -2.98 -1.07
N PHE A 142 -24.98 -3.36 0.12
CA PHE A 142 -25.13 -4.73 0.62
C PHE A 142 -25.30 -4.71 2.14
N ALA A 143 -25.95 -5.72 2.70
CA ALA A 143 -26.07 -5.86 4.14
C ALA A 143 -25.24 -7.02 4.67
N TRP A 144 -24.44 -6.75 5.69
CA TRP A 144 -23.77 -7.77 6.50
C TRP A 144 -23.99 -7.51 7.98
N HIS A 145 -24.20 -8.58 8.74
CA HIS A 145 -24.46 -8.51 10.19
C HIS A 145 -25.52 -7.46 10.55
N ASN A 146 -26.63 -7.44 9.81
CA ASN A 146 -27.76 -6.52 9.96
C ASN A 146 -27.41 -5.03 9.85
N ARG A 147 -26.37 -4.69 9.08
CA ARG A 147 -26.03 -3.30 8.73
C ARG A 147 -25.83 -3.16 7.23
N GLU A 148 -26.50 -2.18 6.65
CA GLU A 148 -26.26 -1.78 5.26
C GLU A 148 -24.93 -1.04 5.15
N ARG A 149 -24.16 -1.40 4.14
CA ARG A 149 -22.85 -0.83 3.81
C ARG A 149 -22.81 -0.46 2.34
N LEU A 150 -21.97 0.52 2.03
CA LEU A 150 -21.55 0.78 0.66
C LEU A 150 -20.43 -0.17 0.25
N GLY A 151 -20.40 -0.51 -1.02
CA GLY A 151 -19.41 -1.37 -1.64
C GLY A 151 -18.92 -0.81 -2.95
N LEU A 152 -17.66 -1.04 -3.25
CA LEU A 152 -17.04 -0.75 -4.54
C LEU A 152 -16.69 -2.07 -5.22
N LEU A 153 -17.28 -2.34 -6.37
CA LEU A 153 -16.95 -3.48 -7.21
C LEU A 153 -16.03 -3.01 -8.33
N ARG A 154 -14.83 -3.57 -8.36
CA ARG A 154 -13.87 -3.35 -9.45
C ARG A 154 -13.30 -4.66 -9.93
N VAL A 155 -12.77 -4.67 -11.14
CA VAL A 155 -12.11 -5.85 -11.68
C VAL A 155 -10.63 -5.85 -11.31
N ARG A 156 -10.12 -7.02 -10.94
CA ARG A 156 -8.70 -7.28 -10.76
C ARG A 156 -8.41 -8.62 -11.40
N GLU A 157 -7.63 -8.59 -12.49
CA GLU A 157 -7.33 -9.78 -13.30
C GLU A 157 -8.64 -10.48 -13.73
N ASP A 158 -8.83 -11.76 -13.43
CA ASP A 158 -10.04 -12.51 -13.78
C ASP A 158 -11.14 -12.50 -12.70
N ALA A 159 -10.99 -11.70 -11.64
CA ALA A 159 -11.92 -11.64 -10.52
C ALA A 159 -12.54 -10.25 -10.31
N ILE A 160 -13.76 -10.23 -9.79
CA ILE A 160 -14.40 -9.02 -9.26
C ILE A 160 -14.03 -8.92 -7.78
N VAL A 161 -13.52 -7.76 -7.40
CA VAL A 161 -13.18 -7.41 -6.02
C VAL A 161 -14.24 -6.48 -5.49
N LEU A 162 -14.85 -6.86 -4.36
CA LEU A 162 -15.69 -6.01 -3.55
C LEU A 162 -14.84 -5.36 -2.45
N HIS A 163 -14.76 -4.04 -2.44
CA HIS A 163 -14.25 -3.29 -1.29
C HIS A 163 -15.41 -2.77 -0.48
N SER A 164 -15.38 -2.96 0.84
CA SER A 164 -16.29 -2.25 1.73
C SER A 164 -15.94 -0.77 1.74
N MET A 165 -16.95 0.08 1.69
CA MET A 165 -16.78 1.52 1.76
C MET A 165 -17.45 2.10 3.00
N ARG A 166 -16.82 3.16 3.53
CA ARG A 166 -17.38 4.03 4.55
C ARG A 166 -18.42 4.97 3.93
N TRP A 167 -19.48 5.24 4.67
CA TRP A 167 -20.46 6.24 4.30
C TRP A 167 -19.86 7.65 4.36
N PRO A 168 -20.37 8.62 3.57
CA PRO A 168 -19.87 10.00 3.60
C PRO A 168 -19.88 10.65 4.98
N ASP A 169 -20.86 10.32 5.82
CA ASP A 169 -21.01 10.82 7.20
C ASP A 169 -20.04 10.17 8.20
N GLU A 170 -19.42 9.05 7.85
CA GLU A 170 -18.41 8.38 8.68
C GLU A 170 -17.00 8.99 8.52
N ILE A 171 -16.83 9.93 7.59
CA ILE A 171 -15.55 10.54 7.25
C ILE A 171 -15.46 11.92 7.90
N ARG A 172 -14.40 12.14 8.67
CA ARG A 172 -14.15 13.44 9.32
C ARG A 172 -13.58 14.44 8.33
N SER A 173 -13.98 15.71 8.45
CA SER A 173 -13.40 16.80 7.65
C SER A 173 -11.95 17.08 8.10
N PRO A 174 -11.01 17.28 7.16
CA PRO A 174 -9.63 17.66 7.45
C PRO A 174 -9.44 19.18 7.64
N GLU A 175 -10.50 20.00 7.53
CA GLU A 175 -10.41 21.48 7.52
C GLU A 175 -9.59 22.09 8.67
N SER A 176 -9.65 21.48 9.86
CA SER A 176 -8.93 21.97 11.04
C SER A 176 -7.51 21.43 11.20
N LEU A 177 -7.03 20.58 10.28
CA LEU A 177 -5.73 19.92 10.38
C LEU A 177 -4.62 20.68 9.65
N ALA A 178 -4.97 21.55 8.70
CA ALA A 178 -3.98 22.29 7.92
C ALA A 178 -3.21 23.27 8.83
N PRO A 179 -1.88 23.35 8.69
CA PRO A 179 -1.10 24.41 9.35
C PRO A 179 -1.54 25.78 8.80
N ARG A 180 -1.18 26.84 9.52
CA ARG A 180 -1.38 28.21 9.01
C ARG A 180 -0.58 28.40 7.73
N GLU A 181 -1.14 29.20 6.83
CA GLU A 181 -0.50 29.54 5.56
C GLU A 181 0.92 30.06 5.82
N THR A 182 1.89 29.43 5.17
CA THR A 182 3.32 29.72 5.32
C THR A 182 3.87 29.95 3.92
N GLU A 183 4.64 31.01 3.74
CA GLU A 183 5.30 31.30 2.47
C GLU A 183 6.45 30.30 2.27
N LEU A 184 6.48 29.65 1.11
CA LEU A 184 7.52 28.71 0.71
C LEU A 184 8.19 29.25 -0.56
N ASP A 185 9.51 29.13 -0.63
CA ASP A 185 10.26 29.53 -1.83
C ASP A 185 10.19 28.44 -2.90
N GLU A 186 10.17 28.84 -4.18
CA GLU A 186 10.09 27.91 -5.31
C GLU A 186 11.33 26.98 -5.37
N ASP A 187 12.51 27.47 -4.97
CA ASP A 187 13.74 26.68 -4.91
C ASP A 187 13.66 25.59 -3.83
N GLU A 188 12.95 25.84 -2.72
CA GLU A 188 12.73 24.84 -1.65
C GLU A 188 11.84 23.71 -2.15
N ILE A 189 10.78 24.05 -2.89
CA ILE A 189 9.85 23.09 -3.48
C ILE A 189 10.58 22.23 -4.52
N GLU A 190 11.37 22.83 -5.41
CA GLU A 190 12.09 22.08 -6.45
C GLU A 190 13.05 21.05 -5.85
N ARG A 191 13.78 21.41 -4.78
CA ARG A 191 14.69 20.48 -4.10
C ARG A 191 13.94 19.35 -3.39
N ALA A 192 12.80 19.65 -2.76
CA ALA A 192 11.95 18.63 -2.16
C ALA A 192 11.41 17.64 -3.21
N VAL A 193 11.04 18.14 -4.40
CA VAL A 193 10.63 17.29 -5.53
C VAL A 193 11.79 16.40 -5.98
N GLN A 194 13.00 16.94 -6.18
CA GLN A 194 14.18 16.15 -6.55
C GLN A 194 14.51 15.06 -5.52
N LEU A 195 14.37 15.37 -4.23
CA LEU A 195 14.55 14.38 -3.17
C LEU A 195 13.50 13.27 -3.28
N THR A 196 12.23 13.64 -3.47
CA THR A 196 11.13 12.69 -3.63
C THR A 196 11.35 11.75 -4.82
N GLU A 197 11.75 12.29 -5.96
CA GLU A 197 12.08 11.51 -7.16
C GLU A 197 13.28 10.59 -6.96
N SER A 198 14.28 11.03 -6.18
CA SER A 198 15.46 10.20 -5.87
C SER A 198 15.11 8.99 -4.99
N MET A 199 14.06 9.11 -4.16
CA MET A 199 13.57 8.07 -3.25
C MET A 199 12.41 7.27 -3.85
N ALA A 200 11.95 7.58 -5.06
CA ALA A 200 10.86 6.89 -5.71
C ALA A 200 11.22 5.44 -6.05
N LEU A 201 10.30 4.52 -5.78
CA LEU A 201 10.41 3.10 -6.10
C LEU A 201 9.27 2.69 -7.03
N ASP A 202 9.53 1.72 -7.92
CA ASP A 202 8.55 1.23 -8.89
C ASP A 202 7.40 0.41 -8.26
N GLY A 203 7.47 0.13 -6.95
CA GLY A 203 6.43 -0.59 -6.22
C GLY A 203 6.76 -0.87 -4.76
N ILE A 204 5.82 -1.51 -4.06
CA ILE A 204 5.89 -1.76 -2.62
C ILE A 204 6.24 -3.22 -2.25
N SER A 205 6.56 -4.07 -3.21
CA SER A 205 6.82 -5.50 -2.95
C SER A 205 8.11 -5.76 -2.17
N GLY A 206 9.00 -4.78 -2.08
CA GLY A 206 10.25 -4.88 -1.32
C GLY A 206 10.08 -4.66 0.20
N PHE A 207 8.94 -4.12 0.65
CA PHE A 207 8.70 -3.86 2.05
C PHE A 207 8.35 -5.14 2.81
N ARG A 208 8.92 -5.30 4.00
CA ARG A 208 8.67 -6.44 4.89
C ARG A 208 8.30 -5.97 6.28
N ASP A 209 7.54 -6.81 6.97
CA ASP A 209 7.21 -6.62 8.38
C ASP A 209 8.37 -7.13 9.24
N HIS A 210 9.34 -6.26 9.48
CA HIS A 210 10.51 -6.57 10.30
C HIS A 210 10.15 -6.93 11.75
N TYR A 211 9.05 -6.38 12.27
CA TYR A 211 8.58 -6.72 13.61
C TYR A 211 8.16 -8.20 13.67
N ARG A 212 7.41 -8.66 12.67
CA ARG A 212 7.03 -10.07 12.55
C ARG A 212 8.25 -10.97 12.39
N GLU A 213 9.18 -10.64 11.50
CA GLU A 213 10.40 -11.43 11.29
C GLU A 213 11.19 -11.57 12.62
N ALA A 214 11.39 -10.46 13.33
CA ALA A 214 12.06 -10.45 14.63
C ALA A 214 11.29 -11.25 15.70
N LEU A 215 9.96 -11.20 15.67
CA LEU A 215 9.12 -11.93 16.61
C LEU A 215 9.15 -13.45 16.34
N GLU A 216 9.14 -13.87 15.08
CA GLU A 216 9.30 -15.28 14.68
C GLU A 216 10.67 -15.80 15.12
N GLU A 217 11.74 -15.03 14.94
CA GLU A 217 13.08 -15.39 15.39
C GLU A 217 13.17 -15.49 16.92
N LEU A 218 12.58 -14.52 17.65
CA LEU A 218 12.53 -14.54 19.11
C LEU A 218 11.78 -15.77 19.63
N LEU A 219 10.65 -16.11 19.02
CA LEU A 219 9.86 -17.29 19.40
C LEU A 219 10.61 -18.58 19.10
N ALA A 220 11.27 -18.68 17.94
CA ALA A 220 12.11 -19.83 17.59
C ALA A 220 13.26 -20.00 18.58
N ALA A 221 14.02 -18.94 18.87
CA ALA A 221 15.13 -18.95 19.82
C ALA A 221 14.68 -19.37 21.23
N LYS A 222 13.55 -18.83 21.71
CA LYS A 222 12.97 -19.23 23.01
C LYS A 222 12.49 -20.68 23.02
N SER A 223 11.91 -21.17 21.92
CA SER A 223 11.45 -22.57 21.83
C SER A 223 12.60 -23.59 21.83
N GLU A 224 13.74 -23.21 21.26
CA GLU A 224 14.94 -24.04 21.17
C GLU A 224 15.91 -23.85 22.36
N GLY A 225 15.58 -22.97 23.30
CA GLY A 225 16.43 -22.66 24.47
C GLY A 225 17.74 -21.93 24.12
N LYS A 226 17.79 -21.26 22.97
CA LYS A 226 18.96 -20.51 22.49
C LYS A 226 18.96 -19.08 23.04
N ALA A 227 20.12 -18.43 23.01
CA ALA A 227 20.23 -17.01 23.33
C ALA A 227 19.32 -16.18 22.41
N LEU A 228 18.72 -15.13 22.96
CA LEU A 228 17.86 -14.22 22.20
C LEU A 228 18.66 -13.56 21.07
N PRO A 229 18.05 -13.35 19.89
CA PRO A 229 18.69 -12.59 18.83
C PRO A 229 19.08 -11.21 19.38
N ALA A 230 20.32 -10.80 19.11
CA ALA A 230 20.78 -9.47 19.49
C ALA A 230 19.88 -8.45 18.77
N ALA A 231 19.37 -7.45 19.50
CA ALA A 231 18.71 -6.32 18.86
C ALA A 231 19.65 -5.81 17.77
N ALA A 232 19.16 -5.74 16.53
CA ALA A 232 19.89 -5.09 15.46
C ALA A 232 20.22 -3.70 16.00
N GLY A 233 21.52 -3.43 16.19
CA GLY A 233 21.99 -2.25 16.88
C GLY A 233 21.29 -1.04 16.28
N GLU A 234 20.64 -0.25 17.12
CA GLU A 234 20.18 1.07 16.77
C GLU A 234 21.40 1.75 16.13
N ALA A 235 21.36 1.96 14.81
CA ALA A 235 22.20 2.98 14.23
C ALA A 235 21.81 4.22 15.02
N GLU A 236 22.76 4.79 15.77
CA GLU A 236 22.54 6.04 16.49
C GLU A 236 22.11 7.07 15.45
N GLU A 237 20.80 7.25 15.29
CA GLU A 237 20.27 8.41 14.61
C GLU A 237 20.67 9.58 15.50
N GLU A 238 21.71 10.32 15.06
CA GLU A 238 22.10 11.52 15.75
C GLU A 238 20.85 12.38 15.95
N PRO A 239 20.59 12.87 17.19
CA PRO A 239 19.41 13.65 17.48
C PRO A 239 19.35 14.79 16.48
N GLY A 240 18.27 14.82 15.68
CA GLY A 240 18.10 15.74 14.57
C GLY A 240 18.48 17.15 14.96
N LYS A 241 19.69 17.55 14.59
CA LYS A 241 20.12 18.94 14.69
C LYS A 241 19.07 19.72 13.93
N VAL A 242 18.58 20.81 14.51
CA VAL A 242 17.78 21.81 13.80
C VAL A 242 18.70 22.43 12.75
N MET A 243 18.91 21.70 11.66
CA MET A 243 19.62 22.17 10.49
C MET A 243 18.65 23.05 9.72
N ASP A 244 19.19 24.13 9.16
CA ASP A 244 18.56 24.86 8.08
C ASP A 244 17.98 23.86 7.06
N LEU A 245 16.66 23.95 6.82
CA LEU A 245 15.91 23.03 5.97
C LEU A 245 16.59 22.84 4.62
N MET A 246 17.18 23.92 4.09
CA MET A 246 17.91 23.89 2.83
C MET A 246 19.21 23.08 2.88
N ALA A 247 19.94 23.14 4.00
CA ALA A 247 21.13 22.33 4.20
C ALA A 247 20.77 20.85 4.35
N ALA A 248 19.66 20.55 5.05
CA ALA A 248 19.16 19.20 5.23
C ALA A 248 18.71 18.58 3.89
N LEU A 249 17.90 19.30 3.09
CA LEU A 249 17.44 18.82 1.78
C LEU A 249 18.60 18.54 0.83
N ASN A 250 19.59 19.43 0.77
CA ASN A 250 20.78 19.24 -0.08
C ASN A 250 21.59 18.01 0.36
N ALA A 251 21.74 17.78 1.67
CA ALA A 251 22.41 16.59 2.20
C ALA A 251 21.64 15.31 1.85
N SER A 252 20.31 15.32 1.99
CA SER A 252 19.45 14.18 1.66
C SER A 252 19.49 13.83 0.16
N VAL A 253 19.44 14.82 -0.74
CA VAL A 253 19.53 14.59 -2.19
C VAL A 253 20.89 14.00 -2.57
N LYS A 254 21.97 14.49 -1.95
CA LYS A 254 23.32 13.96 -2.20
C LYS A 254 23.44 12.51 -1.74
N ALA A 255 22.98 12.20 -0.53
CA ALA A 255 23.00 10.86 0.02
C ALA A 255 22.17 9.88 -0.83
N ALA A 256 20.99 10.30 -1.30
CA ALA A 256 20.13 9.48 -2.17
C ALA A 256 20.74 9.20 -3.55
N LYS A 257 21.53 10.13 -4.11
CA LYS A 257 22.28 9.92 -5.36
C LYS A 257 23.44 8.93 -5.19
N GLU A 258 24.14 9.01 -4.05
CA GLU A 258 25.24 8.11 -3.71
C GLU A 258 24.76 6.66 -3.51
N THR A 259 23.60 6.44 -2.88
CA THR A 259 23.02 5.09 -2.68
C THR A 259 22.49 4.46 -3.97
N ARG A 260 22.05 5.28 -4.94
CA ARG A 260 21.56 4.85 -6.26
C ARG A 260 22.70 4.51 -7.24
N GLY A 261 23.96 4.75 -6.88
CA GLY A 261 25.12 4.36 -7.68
C GLY A 261 25.31 5.19 -8.95
N GLU A 262 24.87 6.45 -8.95
CA GLU A 262 25.03 7.37 -10.07
C GLU A 262 26.20 8.33 -9.83
N ASP A 263 27.37 7.78 -9.52
CA ASP A 263 28.69 8.41 -9.71
C ASP A 263 29.77 7.32 -9.77
N ALA A 264 29.86 6.68 -10.94
CA ALA A 264 31.01 5.84 -11.30
C ALA A 264 31.91 6.61 -12.28
N THR A 265 33.17 6.79 -11.84
CA THR A 265 34.34 7.38 -12.52
C THR A 265 34.41 8.91 -12.41
N VAL A 266 35.42 9.49 -11.76
CA VAL A 266 36.82 9.44 -12.20
C VAL A 266 37.79 9.33 -11.01
N HIS A 267 38.60 8.26 -11.00
CA HIS A 267 39.85 8.24 -10.26
C HIS A 267 40.80 9.29 -10.86
N GLU A 268 41.16 10.28 -10.05
CA GLU A 268 42.23 11.23 -10.35
C GLU A 268 43.58 10.47 -10.37
N MET A 269 44.04 10.07 -11.56
CA MET A 269 45.39 9.53 -11.75
C MET A 269 46.40 10.67 -11.69
N THR A 270 47.08 10.79 -10.54
CA THR A 270 48.22 11.67 -10.35
C THR A 270 49.40 11.22 -11.24
N PRO A 271 50.14 12.13 -11.92
CA PRO A 271 51.21 11.73 -12.84
C PRO A 271 52.46 11.20 -12.09
N GLY A 272 52.93 10.03 -12.52
CA GLY A 272 54.04 9.29 -11.90
C GLY A 272 55.44 9.91 -12.08
N LYS A 273 56.27 9.71 -11.04
CA LYS A 273 57.71 10.02 -10.99
C LYS A 273 58.51 8.82 -11.52
N PRO A 274 59.58 9.02 -12.33
CA PRO A 274 60.21 7.92 -13.07
C PRO A 274 61.24 7.16 -12.22
N ARG A 275 61.34 5.84 -12.41
CA ARG A 275 62.46 5.04 -11.90
C ARG A 275 63.01 4.09 -12.97
N ALA A 276 64.33 3.89 -12.87
CA ALA A 276 65.24 3.56 -13.95
C ALA A 276 65.16 2.13 -14.53
N ARG A 277 65.43 2.10 -15.85
CA ARG A 277 65.99 1.04 -16.72
C ARG A 277 66.53 -0.25 -16.07
N LYS A 278 66.14 -1.38 -16.68
CA LYS A 278 67.05 -2.51 -16.96
C LYS A 278 66.88 -2.99 -18.41
N LYS A 279 68.02 -3.23 -19.06
CA LYS A 279 68.21 -3.63 -20.47
C LYS A 279 67.96 -5.13 -20.67
N ALA A 280 67.37 -5.50 -21.81
CA ALA A 280 67.77 -6.65 -22.62
C ALA A 280 67.35 -6.38 -24.09
N ALA A 281 68.20 -6.78 -25.04
CA ALA A 281 68.18 -6.42 -26.46
C ALA A 281 67.76 -7.63 -27.35
N PRO A 282 67.89 -7.62 -28.70
CA PRO A 282 66.76 -7.32 -29.61
C PRO A 282 66.57 -8.35 -30.75
N ALA A 283 65.39 -8.37 -31.39
CA ALA A 283 65.15 -8.87 -32.76
C ALA A 283 63.69 -8.53 -33.15
N ALA A 284 63.29 -8.15 -34.36
CA ALA A 284 63.95 -7.79 -35.60
C ALA A 284 62.99 -6.91 -36.41
N LYS A 285 63.55 -6.10 -37.31
CA LYS A 285 62.88 -5.18 -38.25
C LYS A 285 61.80 -5.86 -39.11
N LYS A 286 60.73 -5.13 -39.44
CA LYS A 286 60.44 -4.75 -40.84
C LYS A 286 59.62 -3.45 -40.92
N ARG A 287 60.12 -2.58 -41.80
CA ARG A 287 59.58 -1.28 -42.22
C ARG A 287 58.46 -1.48 -43.26
N ALA A 288 57.49 -0.57 -43.26
CA ALA A 288 56.96 0.13 -44.45
C ALA A 288 56.02 1.23 -43.95
N SER A 289 56.46 2.49 -43.86
CA SER A 289 56.41 3.54 -44.90
C SER A 289 54.98 4.00 -45.26
N GLY A 290 54.64 5.22 -44.85
CA GLY A 290 53.42 5.92 -45.26
C GLY A 290 53.25 7.25 -44.52
N LYS A 291 54.02 8.25 -44.92
CA LYS A 291 54.14 9.58 -44.30
C LYS A 291 53.06 10.54 -44.86
N ALA A 292 52.46 11.31 -43.94
CA ALA A 292 51.92 12.68 -44.00
C ALA A 292 51.44 13.23 -45.37
N ALA A 293 50.17 13.59 -45.53
CA ALA A 293 49.47 14.76 -44.96
C ALA A 293 49.90 16.12 -45.53
N ALA A 294 48.88 16.82 -46.05
CA ALA A 294 48.53 18.23 -45.79
C ALA A 294 48.41 19.10 -47.05
N LYS A 295 47.19 19.59 -47.31
CA LYS A 295 46.89 20.99 -47.68
C LYS A 295 45.39 21.23 -47.90
N LYS A 296 44.75 21.97 -46.99
CA LYS A 296 44.26 23.36 -47.22
C LYS A 296 43.18 23.74 -46.20
N GLN A 297 43.41 24.94 -45.66
CA GLN A 297 42.54 25.75 -44.80
C GLN A 297 41.44 26.49 -45.63
N PRO A 298 40.52 27.22 -44.96
CA PRO A 298 39.13 27.43 -45.37
C PRO A 298 38.84 28.80 -46.01
N ALA A 299 37.67 28.93 -46.62
CA ALA A 299 36.90 30.16 -46.89
C ALA A 299 35.53 29.68 -47.45
N ARG A 300 34.35 30.32 -47.31
CA ARG A 300 33.92 31.68 -46.96
C ARG A 300 32.37 31.63 -46.87
N LYS A 301 31.76 32.50 -46.04
CA LYS A 301 30.57 33.37 -46.24
C LYS A 301 29.54 32.99 -47.35
N THR A 302 28.22 33.11 -47.21
CA THR A 302 27.38 34.24 -46.72
C THR A 302 25.90 33.81 -46.83
N ALA A 303 25.07 34.07 -45.80
CA ALA A 303 23.98 35.06 -45.77
C ALA A 303 22.82 34.89 -46.78
N ALA A 304 21.59 34.70 -46.27
CA ALA A 304 20.42 35.55 -46.54
C ALA A 304 19.15 35.00 -45.87
N LYS A 305 18.61 35.70 -44.87
CA LYS A 305 17.17 35.65 -44.58
C LYS A 305 16.70 37.04 -44.16
N LYS A 306 16.01 37.69 -45.09
CA LYS A 306 15.23 38.90 -44.89
C LYS A 306 13.84 38.57 -45.44
N ARG A 307 12.81 38.68 -44.62
CA ARG A 307 11.58 39.46 -44.88
C ARG A 307 10.47 39.08 -43.91
N THR A 308 10.17 40.05 -43.06
CA THR A 308 8.84 40.39 -42.56
C THR A 308 7.91 40.75 -43.71
N ALA A 309 6.61 40.47 -43.55
CA ALA A 309 5.54 41.48 -43.63
C ALA A 309 4.14 40.84 -43.48
N SER A 310 3.31 41.53 -42.69
CA SER A 310 1.85 41.51 -42.57
C SER A 310 1.18 40.32 -41.92
#